data_AF-A0A6L8HG38-F1
#
_entry.id   AF-A0A6L8HG38-F1
#
_cell.length_a   1.000
_cell.length_b   1.000
_cell.length_c   1.000
_cell.angle_alpha   90.00
_cell.angle_beta   90.00
_cell.angle_gamma   90.00
#
_symmetry.space_group_name_H-M   'P 1'
#
loop_
_entity.id
_entity.type
_entity.pdbx_description
1 polymer ?
#
loop_
_entity_poly.entity_id
_entity_poly.type
_entity_poly.pdbx_seq_one_letter_code
_entity_poly.pdbx_strand_id
1 'polypeptide(L)'
;MVGWAKRGPSGVIGTNKADAAATVALMREDLEAGILAGGHSGGDLAQLLLARGPDWVDHEGWKRLDAHETARGKAEGRPRVKLCSVAEMLEVTGSPG
;
A
#
# COMPACT_ATOMS: atom_id res chain seq x y z
N MET A 1 -14.91 -0.15 -4.25
CA MET A 1 -14.38 0.74 -3.19
C MET A 1 -14.55 0.08 -1.83
N VAL A 2 -13.66 0.33 -0.87
CA VAL A 2 -13.72 -0.22 0.51
C VAL A 2 -13.29 0.81 1.55
N GLY A 3 -13.58 0.57 2.82
CA GLY A 3 -13.15 1.38 3.95
C GLY A 3 -13.79 2.77 3.97
N TRP A 4 -13.06 3.75 4.50
CA TRP A 4 -13.54 5.13 4.60
C TRP A 4 -13.80 5.78 3.24
N ALA A 5 -13.08 5.39 2.19
CA ALA A 5 -13.34 5.87 0.84
C ALA A 5 -14.73 5.45 0.31
N LYS A 6 -15.34 4.40 0.88
CA LYS A 6 -16.71 3.96 0.60
C LYS A 6 -17.72 4.50 1.62
N ARG A 7 -17.40 4.47 2.91
CA ARG A 7 -18.36 4.68 4.02
C ARG A 7 -18.18 5.97 4.81
N GLY A 8 -17.24 6.82 4.40
CA GLY A 8 -16.83 8.00 5.17
C GLY A 8 -15.94 7.66 6.38
N PRO A 9 -15.37 8.68 7.05
CA PRO A 9 -14.35 8.51 8.09
C PRO A 9 -14.94 8.10 9.44
N SER A 10 -15.59 6.94 9.50
CA SER A 10 -16.22 6.40 10.71
C SER A 10 -15.97 4.90 10.90
N GLY A 11 -16.11 4.43 12.14
CA GLY A 11 -15.85 3.05 12.54
C GLY A 11 -14.39 2.77 12.91
N VAL A 12 -14.18 1.61 13.54
CA VAL A 12 -12.85 1.13 13.97
C VAL A 12 -12.19 0.29 12.88
N ILE A 13 -10.92 -0.09 13.07
CA ILE A 13 -10.18 -0.95 12.14
C ILE A 13 -10.97 -2.23 11.78
N GLY A 14 -11.60 -2.87 12.77
CA GLY A 14 -12.42 -4.06 12.56
C GLY A 14 -13.61 -3.86 11.62
N THR A 15 -14.20 -2.66 11.60
CA THR A 15 -15.32 -2.33 10.70
C THR A 15 -14.89 -2.36 9.23
N ASN A 16 -13.65 -1.99 8.93
CA ASN A 16 -13.12 -2.01 7.57
C ASN A 16 -12.89 -3.42 7.03
N LYS A 17 -12.59 -4.40 7.89
CA LYS A 17 -12.43 -5.80 7.49
C LYS A 17 -13.74 -6.38 6.93
N ALA A 18 -14.86 -6.16 7.63
CA ALA A 18 -16.17 -6.64 7.20
C ALA A 18 -16.63 -5.95 5.91
N ASP A 19 -16.46 -4.62 5.81
CA ASP A 19 -16.80 -3.87 4.61
C ASP A 19 -15.99 -4.29 3.36
N ALA A 20 -14.70 -4.55 3.54
CA ALA A 20 -13.85 -5.07 2.48
C ALA A 20 -14.30 -6.46 2.03
N ALA A 21 -14.60 -7.36 2.97
CA ALA A 21 -15.06 -8.72 2.66
C ALA A 21 -16.38 -8.71 1.85
N ALA A 22 -17.35 -7.86 2.23
CA ALA A 22 -18.60 -7.71 1.49
C ALA A 22 -18.37 -7.22 0.06
N THR A 23 -17.44 -6.27 -0.14
CA THR A 23 -17.13 -5.76 -1.48
C THR A 23 -16.43 -6.81 -2.33
N VAL A 24 -15.49 -7.57 -1.78
CA VAL A 24 -14.82 -8.67 -2.48
C VAL A 24 -15.82 -9.77 -2.88
N ALA A 25 -16.83 -10.04 -2.04
CA ALA A 25 -17.90 -10.99 -2.39
C ALA A 25 -18.67 -10.53 -3.63
N LEU A 26 -19.08 -9.26 -3.70
CA LEU A 26 -19.74 -8.69 -4.88
C LEU A 26 -18.83 -8.73 -6.12
N MET A 27 -17.55 -8.38 -5.98
CA MET A 27 -16.59 -8.47 -7.09
C MET A 27 -16.45 -9.90 -7.63
N ARG A 28 -16.51 -10.90 -6.74
CA ARG A 28 -16.49 -12.30 -7.14
C ARG A 28 -17.78 -12.71 -7.84
N GLU A 29 -18.93 -12.26 -7.34
CA GLU A 29 -20.24 -12.48 -7.99
C GLU A 29 -20.25 -11.90 -9.40
N ASP A 30 -19.74 -10.68 -9.59
CA ASP A 30 -19.62 -10.03 -10.91
C ASP A 30 -18.70 -10.83 -11.86
N LEU A 31 -17.61 -11.38 -11.33
CA LEU A 31 -16.68 -12.24 -12.08
C LEU A 31 -17.36 -13.54 -12.51
N GLU A 32 -18.06 -14.21 -11.58
CA GLU A 32 -18.79 -15.46 -11.82
C GLU A 32 -19.95 -15.27 -12.80
N ALA A 33 -20.62 -14.11 -12.74
CA ALA A 33 -21.68 -13.72 -13.67
C ALA A 33 -21.14 -13.30 -15.06
N GLY A 34 -19.82 -13.18 -15.23
CA GLY A 34 -19.20 -12.82 -16.51
C GLY A 34 -19.52 -11.39 -16.97
N ILE A 35 -19.90 -10.50 -16.05
CA ILE A 35 -20.28 -9.11 -16.37
C ILE A 35 -19.12 -8.13 -16.26
N LEU A 36 -17.98 -8.59 -15.74
CA LEU A 36 -16.75 -7.81 -15.79
C LEU A 36 -16.32 -7.62 -17.25
N ALA A 37 -16.06 -6.38 -17.65
CA ALA A 37 -15.48 -6.10 -18.95
C ALA A 37 -14.23 -6.96 -19.14
N GLY A 38 -14.12 -7.61 -20.32
CA GLY A 38 -12.97 -8.45 -20.65
C GLY A 38 -11.66 -7.73 -20.34
N GLY A 39 -10.75 -8.42 -19.65
CA GLY A 39 -9.52 -7.84 -19.14
C GLY A 39 -8.81 -7.08 -20.26
N HIS A 40 -8.39 -5.85 -19.96
CA HIS A 40 -7.35 -5.23 -20.77
C HIS A 40 -6.20 -6.25 -20.83
N SER A 41 -5.72 -6.58 -22.03
CA SER A 41 -4.37 -7.11 -22.19
C SER A 41 -3.40 -5.98 -21.82
N GLY A 42 -3.43 -5.58 -20.55
CA GLY A 42 -2.68 -4.45 -20.03
C GLY A 42 -1.22 -4.76 -20.29
N GLY A 43 -0.55 -3.86 -20.99
CA GLY A 43 0.91 -3.88 -21.03
C GLY A 43 1.44 -4.02 -19.62
N ASP A 44 2.59 -4.68 -19.50
CA ASP A 44 3.23 -4.98 -18.22
C ASP A 44 3.28 -3.72 -17.34
N LEU A 45 2.47 -3.70 -16.28
CA LEU A 45 2.39 -2.57 -15.34
C LEU A 45 3.79 -2.26 -14.76
N ALA A 46 4.62 -3.28 -14.58
CA ALA A 46 5.99 -3.08 -14.14
C ALA A 46 6.80 -2.32 -15.20
N GLN A 47 6.64 -2.64 -16.49
CA GLN A 47 7.27 -1.87 -17.57
C GLN A 47 6.74 -0.43 -17.62
N LEU A 48 5.45 -0.20 -17.41
CA LEU A 48 4.90 1.15 -17.35
C LEU A 48 5.47 1.94 -16.17
N LEU A 49 5.59 1.32 -15.01
CA LEU A 49 6.20 1.95 -13.83
C LEU A 49 7.68 2.24 -14.09
N LEU A 50 8.44 1.30 -14.66
CA LEU A 50 9.84 1.51 -15.04
C LEU A 50 10.00 2.65 -16.06
N ALA A 51 9.15 2.69 -17.09
CA ALA A 51 9.19 3.74 -18.11
C ALA A 51 8.85 5.13 -17.56
N ARG A 52 8.01 5.19 -16.52
CA ARG A 52 7.67 6.45 -15.85
C ARG A 52 8.68 6.87 -14.79
N GLY A 53 9.53 5.95 -14.34
CA GLY A 53 10.55 6.17 -13.31
C GLY A 53 10.07 6.90 -12.06
N PRO A 54 8.93 6.54 -11.43
CA PRO A 54 8.57 7.15 -10.16
C PRO A 54 9.43 6.57 -9.02
N ASP A 55 9.69 7.39 -8.00
CA ASP A 55 10.25 6.93 -6.73
C ASP A 55 9.25 6.02 -6.00
N TRP A 56 9.26 4.72 -6.33
CA TRP A 56 8.39 3.72 -5.73
C TRP A 56 9.11 2.96 -4.62
N VAL A 57 8.35 2.60 -3.58
CA VAL A 57 8.85 1.83 -2.45
C VAL A 57 8.17 0.48 -2.45
N ASP A 58 8.94 -0.56 -2.68
CA ASP A 58 8.49 -1.93 -2.56
C ASP A 58 8.47 -2.38 -1.08
N HIS A 59 8.03 -3.62 -0.86
CA HIS A 59 7.97 -4.19 0.48
C HIS A 59 9.35 -4.26 1.16
N GLU A 60 10.41 -4.55 0.42
CA GLU A 60 11.77 -4.61 0.96
C GLU A 60 12.30 -3.22 1.36
N GLY A 61 12.01 -2.20 0.56
CA GLY A 61 12.30 -0.80 0.87
C GLY A 61 11.57 -0.33 2.13
N TRP A 62 10.29 -0.68 2.28
CA TRP A 62 9.54 -0.40 3.51
C TRP A 62 10.16 -1.11 4.73
N LYS A 63 10.59 -2.38 4.61
CA LYS A 63 11.25 -3.09 5.72
C LYS A 63 12.58 -2.44 6.12
N ARG A 64 13.35 -1.89 5.16
CA ARG A 64 14.57 -1.13 5.47
C ARG A 64 14.26 0.10 6.32
N LEU A 65 13.23 0.86 5.92
CA LEU A 65 12.75 2.01 6.69
C LEU A 65 12.28 1.60 8.09
N ASP A 66 11.49 0.54 8.20
CA ASP A 66 10.99 0.04 9.47
C ASP A 66 12.13 -0.34 10.45
N ALA A 67 13.15 -1.04 9.95
CA ALA A 67 14.32 -1.42 10.72
C ALA A 67 15.13 -0.20 11.16
N HIS A 68 15.30 0.79 10.28
CA HIS A 68 15.99 2.03 10.57
C HIS A 68 15.29 2.83 11.68
N GLU A 69 13.98 3.06 11.56
CA GLU A 69 13.20 3.80 12.56
C GLU A 69 13.19 3.08 13.93
N THR A 70 13.08 1.76 13.91
CA THR A 70 13.06 0.94 15.14
C THR A 70 14.43 0.95 15.83
N ALA A 71 15.54 0.86 15.08
CA ALA A 71 16.89 0.93 15.63
C ALA A 71 17.16 2.29 16.32
N ARG A 72 16.73 3.39 15.69
CA ARG A 72 16.78 4.73 16.30
C ARG A 72 15.95 4.82 17.58
N GLY A 73 14.74 4.27 17.55
CA GLY A 73 13.87 4.20 18.73
C GLY A 73 14.54 3.48 19.89
N LYS A 74 15.15 2.32 19.63
CA LYS A 74 15.83 1.50 20.64
C LYS A 74 16.93 2.28 21.38
N ALA A 75 17.70 3.12 20.67
CA ALA A 75 18.74 3.96 21.28
C ALA A 75 18.18 5.00 22.28
N GLU A 76 16.92 5.38 22.13
CA GLU A 76 16.21 6.35 22.98
C GLU A 76 15.22 5.69 23.95
N GLY A 77 15.14 4.35 24.01
CA GLY A 77 14.13 3.65 24.81
C GLY A 77 12.69 3.77 24.28
N ARG A 78 12.52 4.04 22.98
CA ARG A 78 11.24 4.21 22.29
C ARG A 78 10.98 3.05 21.32
N PRO A 79 9.71 2.74 20.98
CA PRO A 79 9.42 1.71 19.97
C PRO A 79 9.99 2.03 18.58
N ARG A 80 9.99 3.32 18.21
CA ARG A 80 10.62 3.85 16.99
C ARG A 80 10.79 5.35 17.06
N VAL A 81 11.70 5.87 16.23
CA VAL A 81 11.76 7.30 15.86
C VAL A 81 11.52 7.41 14.37
N LYS A 82 10.41 8.07 13.98
CA LYS A 82 10.01 8.18 12.58
C LYS A 82 10.87 9.19 11.82
N LEU A 83 11.09 8.92 10.53
CA LEU A 83 11.50 9.94 9.59
C LEU A 83 10.28 10.77 9.20
N CYS A 84 10.44 12.09 9.15
CA CYS A 84 9.35 13.03 8.87
C CYS A 84 9.51 13.74 7.51
N SER A 85 10.56 13.40 6.76
CA SER A 85 10.80 13.88 5.41
C SER A 85 10.66 12.73 4.41
N VAL A 86 9.95 12.98 3.31
CA VAL A 86 9.85 12.04 2.19
C VAL A 86 11.24 11.75 1.59
N ALA A 87 12.10 12.77 1.47
CA ALA A 87 13.44 12.59 0.93
C ALA A 87 14.27 11.62 1.80
N GLU A 88 14.27 11.82 3.12
CA GLU A 88 14.98 10.93 4.05
C GLU A 88 14.40 9.50 4.02
N MET A 89 13.06 9.37 3.89
CA MET A 89 12.43 8.06 3.73
C MET A 89 12.91 7.36 2.46
N LEU A 90 12.98 8.06 1.32
CA LEU A 90 13.42 7.51 0.03
C LEU A 90 14.89 7.09 0.04
N GLU A 91 15.76 7.86 0.70
CA GLU A 91 17.17 7.51 0.90
C GLU A 91 17.33 6.18 1.63
N VAL A 92 16.57 5.97 2.72
CA VAL A 92 16.62 4.73 3.50
C VAL A 92 15.96 3.56 2.80
N THR A 93 14.86 3.80 2.08
CA THR A 93 14.17 2.74 1.33
C THR A 93 15.00 2.30 0.12
N GLY A 94 16.02 3.04 -0.31
CA GLY A 94 16.81 2.68 -1.49
C GLY A 94 15.94 2.65 -2.75
N SER A 95 14.95 3.54 -2.81
CA SER A 95 14.09 3.69 -3.99
C SER A 95 15.00 4.00 -5.20
N PRO A 96 14.87 3.27 -6.32
CA PRO A 96 15.58 3.63 -7.53
C PRO A 96 14.95 4.93 -8.04
N GLY A 97 15.75 6.01 -8.01
CA GLY A 97 15.39 7.25 -8.69
C GLY A 97 15.39 7.10 -10.21
#